data_AF-A0A3L7Q1X0-F1
#
_entry.id   AF-A0A3L7Q1X0-F1
#
_cell.length_a   1.000
_cell.length_b   1.000
_cell.length_c   1.000
_cell.angle_alpha   90.00
_cell.angle_beta   90.00
_cell.angle_gamma   90.00
#
_symmetry.space_group_name_H-M   'P 1'
#
loop_
_entity.id
_entity.type
_entity.pdbx_description
1 polymer ?
#
loop_
_entity_poly.entity_id
_entity_poly.type
_entity_poly.pdbx_seq_one_letter_code
_entity_poly.pdbx_strand_id
1 'polypeptide(L)'
;MRSDRVITMCVVSVLLMCCGMGCERARIKDSAVDQFPRSAQELDFLDALEKQMVVTNDDALHGLIVFADGADLSSTYEGRVAVARQKQWVGSGWNPPADESAQIGWISVAACRIVGIKGGLTMRVMGPIPRYATKELVFMDVIPLRTENQSLSGREFVDFINRLARVQKSGKALALAESPTSGSAGEGVIPAGAPNQLLDQSSVEFGLPNSAFTAPSAPAPEPSEVP
;
A
#
# COMPACT_ATOMS: atom_id res chain seq x y z
N MET A 1 47.27 34.04 8.91
CA MET A 1 47.72 33.22 7.76
C MET A 1 47.97 31.75 8.08
N ARG A 2 48.74 31.36 9.11
CA ARG A 2 48.93 29.92 9.47
C ARG A 2 47.72 29.34 10.24
N SER A 3 47.06 30.15 11.07
CA SER A 3 45.86 29.75 11.84
C SER A 3 44.61 29.58 10.97
N ASP A 4 44.41 30.44 9.98
CA ASP A 4 43.23 30.39 9.10
C ASP A 4 43.21 29.10 8.26
N ARG A 5 44.38 28.67 7.77
CA ARG A 5 44.53 27.43 7.00
C ARG A 5 44.25 26.16 7.81
N VAL A 6 44.57 26.18 9.11
CA VAL A 6 44.29 25.07 10.03
C VAL A 6 42.78 25.00 10.31
N ILE A 7 42.12 26.14 10.51
CA ILE A 7 40.67 26.21 10.71
C ILE A 7 39.94 25.75 9.45
N THR A 8 40.34 26.20 8.25
CA THR A 8 39.71 25.75 7.00
C THR A 8 39.93 24.25 6.75
N MET A 9 41.11 23.69 7.04
CA MET A 9 41.34 22.24 6.93
C MET A 9 40.47 21.44 7.92
N CYS A 10 40.35 21.87 9.17
CA CYS A 10 39.50 21.18 10.15
C CYS A 10 38.02 21.20 9.75
N VAL A 11 37.51 22.31 9.24
CA VAL A 11 36.10 22.43 8.80
C VAL A 11 35.82 21.55 7.58
N VAL A 12 36.71 21.51 6.58
CA VAL A 12 36.55 20.63 5.41
C VAL A 12 36.61 19.15 5.80
N SER A 13 37.48 18.79 6.76
CA SER A 13 37.60 17.41 7.26
C SER A 13 36.34 16.93 7.97
N VAL A 14 35.72 17.78 8.80
CA VAL A 14 34.47 17.47 9.50
C VAL A 14 33.31 17.40 8.51
N LEU A 15 33.25 18.29 7.51
CA LEU A 15 32.20 18.27 6.49
C LEU A 15 32.27 17.00 5.61
N LEU A 16 33.47 16.54 5.27
CA LEU A 16 33.67 15.29 4.52
C LEU A 16 33.30 14.05 5.34
N MET A 17 33.52 14.09 6.67
CA MET A 17 33.21 12.97 7.55
C MET A 17 31.70 12.83 7.83
N CYS A 18 30.95 13.93 7.88
CA CYS A 18 29.50 13.90 8.00
C CYS A 18 28.78 13.32 6.76
N CYS A 19 29.39 13.41 5.57
CA CYS A 19 28.83 12.84 4.34
C CYS A 19 28.94 11.29 4.26
N GLY A 20 29.67 10.66 5.19
CA GLY A 20 29.89 9.20 5.21
C GLY A 20 28.97 8.43 6.16
N MET A 21 28.15 9.11 6.97
CA MET A 21 27.16 8.44 7.82
C MET A 21 25.96 8.02 6.95
N GLY A 22 26.10 6.90 6.25
CA GLY A 22 24.95 6.21 5.66
C GLY A 22 23.93 5.91 6.75
N CYS A 23 22.65 6.21 6.49
CA CYS A 23 21.57 5.77 7.36
C CYS A 23 21.53 4.24 7.37
N GLU A 24 22.17 3.63 8.37
CA GLU A 24 22.10 2.20 8.61
C GLU A 24 20.66 1.83 8.99
N ARG A 25 20.07 0.90 8.25
CA ARG A 25 18.69 0.46 8.50
C ARG A 25 18.64 -0.50 9.68
N ALA A 26 17.47 -0.53 10.33
CA ALA A 26 17.24 -1.46 11.42
C ALA A 26 17.36 -2.91 10.92
N ARG A 27 18.11 -3.72 11.68
CA ARG A 27 18.23 -5.15 11.45
C ARG A 27 17.62 -5.92 12.60
N ILE A 28 16.92 -7.01 12.29
CA ILE A 28 16.23 -7.85 13.25
C ILE A 28 16.79 -9.26 13.09
N LYS A 29 17.42 -9.77 14.15
CA LYS A 29 18.04 -11.10 14.12
C LYS A 29 17.02 -12.24 14.12
N ASP A 30 15.84 -12.00 14.68
CA ASP A 30 14.77 -12.99 14.83
C ASP A 30 13.57 -12.61 13.95
N SER A 31 13.65 -12.99 12.69
CA SER A 31 12.56 -12.84 11.72
C SER A 31 11.38 -13.78 12.06
N ALA A 32 10.15 -13.44 11.68
CA ALA A 32 8.99 -14.29 11.96
C ALA A 32 9.01 -15.52 11.05
N VAL A 33 9.44 -15.34 9.80
CA VAL A 33 9.59 -16.44 8.83
C VAL A 33 10.72 -17.42 9.20
N ASP A 34 11.74 -16.96 9.92
CA ASP A 34 12.80 -17.86 10.43
C ASP A 34 12.26 -18.82 11.50
N GLN A 35 11.28 -18.37 12.30
CA GLN A 35 10.62 -19.20 13.31
C GLN A 35 9.60 -20.15 12.67
N PHE A 36 8.90 -19.69 11.63
CA PHE A 36 7.81 -20.42 10.97
C PHE A 36 7.98 -20.45 9.45
N PRO A 37 8.93 -21.23 8.91
CA PRO A 37 9.27 -21.20 7.49
C PRO A 37 8.31 -22.00 6.59
N ARG A 38 7.34 -22.72 7.17
CA ARG A 38 6.46 -23.65 6.43
C ARG A 38 5.09 -23.03 6.22
N SER A 39 4.53 -23.21 5.02
CA SER A 39 3.17 -22.79 4.68
C SER A 39 2.07 -23.38 5.59
N ALA A 40 2.30 -24.53 6.21
CA ALA A 40 1.38 -25.11 7.18
C ALA A 40 1.29 -24.33 8.51
N GLN A 41 2.25 -23.43 8.78
CA GLN A 41 2.37 -22.64 10.00
C GLN A 41 2.02 -21.16 9.76
N GLU A 42 1.28 -20.86 8.67
CA GLU A 42 0.97 -19.49 8.26
C GLU A 42 0.30 -18.67 9.37
N LEU A 43 -0.63 -19.28 10.13
CA LEU A 43 -1.31 -18.58 11.23
C LEU A 43 -0.34 -18.22 12.37
N ASP A 44 0.61 -19.11 12.67
CA ASP A 44 1.64 -18.87 13.70
C ASP A 44 2.64 -17.81 13.22
N PHE A 45 2.99 -17.83 11.92
CA PHE A 45 3.79 -16.79 11.27
C PHE A 45 3.12 -15.42 11.41
N LEU A 46 1.82 -15.30 11.08
CA LEU A 46 1.10 -14.03 11.18
C LEU A 46 1.02 -13.52 12.64
N ASP A 47 0.76 -14.40 13.61
CA ASP A 47 0.75 -14.03 15.04
C ASP A 47 2.14 -13.58 15.54
N ALA A 48 3.21 -14.22 15.07
CA ALA A 48 4.57 -13.80 15.36
C ALA A 48 4.92 -12.46 14.69
N LEU A 49 4.53 -12.29 13.43
CA LEU A 49 4.76 -11.08 12.65
C LEU A 49 4.09 -9.88 13.31
N GLU A 50 2.83 -9.98 13.74
CA GLU A 50 2.10 -8.87 14.39
C GLU A 50 2.80 -8.28 15.62
N LYS A 51 3.65 -9.06 16.29
CA LYS A 51 4.41 -8.66 17.47
C LYS A 51 5.73 -7.95 17.11
N GLN A 52 6.17 -8.03 15.85
CA GLN A 52 7.40 -7.39 15.42
C GLN A 52 7.23 -5.87 15.26
N MET A 53 8.23 -5.14 15.76
CA MET A 53 8.31 -3.68 15.64
C MET A 53 8.45 -3.23 14.19
N VAL A 54 9.16 -4.01 13.37
CA VAL A 54 9.42 -3.74 11.96
C VAL A 54 9.45 -5.08 11.22
N VAL A 55 8.94 -5.11 9.99
CA VAL A 55 8.99 -6.27 9.10
C VAL A 55 10.33 -6.35 8.39
N THR A 56 10.92 -7.54 8.33
CA THR A 56 12.17 -7.79 7.60
C THR A 56 11.93 -8.02 6.11
N ASN A 57 12.98 -7.94 5.29
CA ASN A 57 12.86 -8.28 3.86
C ASN A 57 12.38 -9.71 3.66
N ASP A 58 12.80 -10.65 4.51
CA ASP A 58 12.41 -12.05 4.39
C ASP A 58 10.94 -12.26 4.75
N ASP A 59 10.46 -11.64 5.85
CA ASP A 59 9.05 -11.67 6.25
C ASP A 59 8.14 -11.07 5.16
N ALA A 60 8.55 -9.93 4.59
CA ALA A 60 7.79 -9.26 3.56
C ALA A 60 7.73 -10.07 2.26
N LEU A 61 8.83 -10.71 1.87
CA LEU A 61 8.85 -11.60 0.69
C LEU A 61 7.95 -12.81 0.91
N HIS A 62 8.06 -13.47 2.05
CA HIS A 62 7.22 -14.61 2.39
C HIS A 62 5.74 -14.25 2.32
N GLY A 63 5.33 -13.20 3.03
CA GLY A 63 3.93 -12.76 3.06
C GLY A 63 3.40 -12.35 1.67
N LEU A 64 4.21 -11.69 0.84
CA LEU A 64 3.82 -11.33 -0.53
C LEU A 64 3.72 -12.55 -1.47
N ILE A 65 4.61 -13.55 -1.31
CA ILE A 65 4.54 -14.81 -2.07
C ILE A 65 3.30 -15.59 -1.68
N VAL A 66 3.04 -15.77 -0.38
CA VAL A 66 1.84 -16.42 0.12
C VAL A 66 0.59 -15.70 -0.37
N PHE A 67 0.57 -14.37 -0.34
CA PHE A 67 -0.56 -13.59 -0.86
C PHE A 67 -0.77 -13.77 -2.38
N ALA A 68 0.30 -13.82 -3.17
CA ALA A 68 0.22 -13.91 -4.62
C ALA A 68 -0.12 -15.33 -5.12
N ASP A 69 0.55 -16.33 -4.56
CA ASP A 69 0.55 -17.71 -5.06
C ASP A 69 -0.22 -18.69 -4.16
N GLY A 70 -0.65 -18.24 -2.98
CA GLY A 70 -1.36 -19.03 -1.97
C GLY A 70 -0.44 -19.82 -1.03
N ALA A 71 0.83 -20.01 -1.39
CA ALA A 71 1.83 -20.66 -0.56
C ALA A 71 3.24 -20.23 -0.98
N ASP A 72 4.14 -20.13 0.00
CA ASP A 72 5.57 -20.01 -0.26
C ASP A 72 6.23 -21.40 -0.28
N LEU A 73 6.81 -21.73 -1.42
CA LEU A 73 7.53 -23.00 -1.64
C LEU A 73 9.03 -22.87 -1.39
N SER A 74 9.52 -21.64 -1.18
CA SER A 74 10.93 -21.39 -0.90
C SER A 74 11.20 -21.51 0.60
N SER A 75 12.18 -22.32 0.96
CA SER A 75 12.66 -22.43 2.35
C SER A 75 13.84 -21.51 2.67
N THR A 76 14.32 -20.74 1.69
CA THR A 76 15.46 -19.82 1.84
C THR A 76 15.14 -18.43 1.30
N TYR A 77 15.79 -17.43 1.89
CA TYR A 77 15.70 -16.04 1.46
C TYR A 77 16.08 -15.87 -0.03
N GLU A 78 17.15 -16.52 -0.48
CA GLU A 78 17.60 -16.45 -1.86
C GLU A 78 16.57 -17.03 -2.84
N GLY A 79 15.86 -18.09 -2.43
CA GLY A 79 14.75 -18.66 -3.19
C GLY A 79 13.62 -17.66 -3.36
N ARG A 80 13.22 -16.98 -2.27
CA ARG A 80 12.20 -15.94 -2.29
C ARG A 80 12.61 -14.73 -3.13
N VAL A 81 13.87 -14.31 -3.05
CA VAL A 81 14.45 -13.26 -3.89
C VAL A 81 14.38 -13.66 -5.37
N ALA A 82 14.69 -14.92 -5.71
CA ALA A 82 14.60 -15.42 -7.07
C ALA A 82 13.15 -15.39 -7.60
N VAL A 83 12.17 -15.80 -6.78
CA VAL A 83 10.73 -15.69 -7.10
C VAL A 83 10.33 -14.23 -7.33
N ALA A 84 10.72 -13.34 -6.42
CA ALA A 84 10.43 -11.91 -6.55
C ALA A 84 11.05 -11.28 -7.81
N ARG A 85 12.27 -11.69 -8.19
CA ARG A 85 12.90 -11.24 -9.46
C ARG A 85 12.17 -11.81 -10.68
N GLN A 86 11.78 -13.09 -10.65
CA GLN A 86 11.04 -13.73 -11.74
C GLN A 86 9.69 -13.04 -11.97
N LYS A 87 8.98 -12.70 -10.91
CA LYS A 87 7.72 -11.95 -10.96
C LYS A 87 7.93 -10.45 -11.16
N GLN A 88 9.18 -10.02 -11.37
CA GLN A 88 9.60 -8.65 -11.54
C GLN A 88 9.18 -7.74 -10.38
N TRP A 89 8.97 -8.22 -9.16
CA TRP A 89 8.64 -7.36 -8.01
C TRP A 89 9.81 -6.47 -7.61
N VAL A 90 11.02 -7.01 -7.76
CA VAL A 90 12.29 -6.33 -7.47
C VAL A 90 13.20 -6.35 -8.70
N GLY A 91 14.17 -5.43 -8.76
CA GLY A 91 15.15 -5.37 -9.85
C GLY A 91 16.17 -6.51 -9.81
N SER A 92 16.87 -6.74 -10.92
CA SER A 92 17.89 -7.80 -11.03
C SER A 92 19.06 -7.64 -10.05
N GLY A 93 19.45 -6.41 -9.75
CA GLY A 93 20.51 -6.08 -8.78
C GLY A 93 20.04 -5.92 -7.33
N TRP A 94 18.76 -6.22 -7.03
CA TRP A 94 18.22 -6.08 -5.68
C TRP A 94 18.75 -7.21 -4.80
N ASN A 95 19.60 -6.88 -3.82
CA ASN A 95 20.22 -7.84 -2.92
C ASN A 95 20.42 -7.27 -1.49
N PRO A 96 19.35 -6.76 -0.84
CA PRO A 96 19.47 -6.38 0.56
C PRO A 96 19.59 -7.62 1.46
N PRO A 97 20.12 -7.47 2.69
CA PRO A 97 20.12 -8.54 3.68
C PRO A 97 18.69 -8.97 4.09
N ALA A 98 18.53 -10.25 4.42
CA ALA A 98 17.26 -10.84 4.88
C ALA A 98 16.74 -10.17 6.15
N ASP A 99 17.64 -9.90 7.10
CA ASP A 99 17.39 -9.34 8.43
C ASP A 99 17.16 -7.82 8.42
N GLU A 100 17.35 -7.15 7.29
CA GLU A 100 17.14 -5.71 7.16
C GLU A 100 15.64 -5.37 7.06
N SER A 101 15.24 -4.24 7.66
CA SER A 101 13.88 -3.71 7.55
C SER A 101 13.42 -3.57 6.10
N ALA A 102 12.26 -4.13 5.77
CA ALA A 102 11.63 -4.01 4.47
C ALA A 102 11.18 -2.57 4.21
N GLN A 103 11.52 -2.06 3.02
CA GLN A 103 11.09 -0.73 2.60
C GLN A 103 9.74 -0.79 1.89
N ILE A 104 8.86 0.15 2.26
CA ILE A 104 7.54 0.33 1.65
C ILE A 104 7.63 0.45 0.13
N GLY A 105 8.69 1.06 -0.39
CA GLY A 105 8.85 1.30 -1.82
C GLY A 105 8.83 0.03 -2.67
N TRP A 106 9.60 -0.99 -2.30
CA TRP A 106 9.64 -2.24 -3.07
C TRP A 106 8.39 -3.10 -2.77
N ILE A 107 7.91 -3.09 -1.53
CA ILE A 107 6.64 -3.74 -1.15
C ILE A 107 5.49 -3.19 -2.00
N SER A 108 5.45 -1.87 -2.20
CA SER A 108 4.42 -1.20 -2.98
C SER A 108 4.47 -1.59 -4.46
N VAL A 109 5.67 -1.68 -5.02
CA VAL A 109 5.87 -2.13 -6.41
C VAL A 109 5.39 -3.58 -6.57
N ALA A 110 5.75 -4.46 -5.64
CA ALA A 110 5.27 -5.84 -5.62
C ALA A 110 3.74 -5.89 -5.56
N ALA A 111 3.12 -5.16 -4.63
CA ALA A 111 1.66 -5.09 -4.45
C ALA A 111 0.93 -4.65 -5.72
N CYS A 112 1.40 -3.58 -6.36
CA CYS A 112 0.83 -3.10 -7.61
C CYS A 112 0.92 -4.14 -8.72
N ARG A 113 2.04 -4.88 -8.79
CA ARG A 113 2.22 -5.96 -9.77
C ARG A 113 1.34 -7.17 -9.47
N ILE A 114 1.20 -7.58 -8.20
CA ILE A 114 0.38 -8.73 -7.79
C ILE A 114 -1.10 -8.49 -8.11
N VAL A 115 -1.61 -7.29 -7.80
CA VAL A 115 -3.04 -6.99 -7.96
C VAL A 115 -3.37 -6.36 -9.34
N GLY A 116 -2.36 -5.96 -10.11
CA GLY A 116 -2.55 -5.32 -11.41
C GLY A 116 -2.99 -3.86 -11.32
N ILE A 117 -2.57 -3.14 -10.28
CA ILE A 117 -2.88 -1.72 -10.09
C ILE A 117 -2.10 -0.91 -11.11
N LYS A 118 -2.83 -0.31 -12.07
CA LYS A 118 -2.25 0.51 -13.15
C LYS A 118 -1.86 1.92 -12.68
N GLY A 119 -2.60 2.44 -11.70
CA GLY A 119 -2.47 3.81 -11.18
C GLY A 119 -2.66 4.91 -12.22
N GLY A 120 -2.16 6.10 -11.88
CA GLY A 120 -2.17 7.29 -12.72
C GLY A 120 -1.32 7.19 -13.99
N LEU A 121 -1.37 8.24 -14.84
CA LEU A 121 -0.73 8.27 -16.16
C LEU A 121 0.75 7.87 -16.14
N THR A 122 1.52 8.36 -15.16
CA THR A 122 2.96 8.06 -15.06
C THR A 122 3.24 6.59 -14.80
N MET A 123 2.43 5.91 -13.96
CA MET A 123 2.57 4.47 -13.74
C MET A 123 2.14 3.65 -14.95
N ARG A 124 1.21 4.15 -15.77
CA ARG A 124 0.84 3.49 -17.04
C ARG A 124 1.95 3.53 -18.08
N VAL A 125 2.76 4.60 -18.09
CA VAL A 125 3.86 4.77 -19.04
C VAL A 125 5.15 4.09 -18.55
N MET A 126 5.51 4.29 -17.28
CA MET A 126 6.79 3.84 -16.72
C MET A 126 6.70 2.52 -15.95
N GLY A 127 5.49 2.01 -15.73
CA GLY A 127 5.23 0.92 -14.80
C GLY A 127 5.28 1.36 -13.33
N PRO A 128 5.07 0.40 -12.41
CA PRO A 128 5.18 0.67 -10.98
C PRO A 128 6.66 0.86 -10.60
N ILE A 129 6.99 2.08 -10.16
CA ILE A 129 8.27 2.41 -9.51
C ILE A 129 8.01 2.82 -8.06
N PRO A 130 8.97 2.68 -7.13
CA PRO A 130 8.75 2.80 -5.69
C PRO A 130 7.96 4.05 -5.27
N ARG A 131 8.37 5.23 -5.75
CA ARG A 131 7.72 6.50 -5.40
C ARG A 131 6.26 6.58 -5.86
N TYR A 132 5.95 6.17 -7.08
CA TYR A 132 4.60 6.26 -7.62
C TYR A 132 3.70 5.14 -7.11
N ALA A 133 4.23 3.91 -6.99
CA ALA A 133 3.50 2.79 -6.39
C ALA A 133 3.09 3.11 -4.95
N THR A 134 4.00 3.66 -4.14
CA THR A 134 3.69 4.09 -2.77
C THR A 134 2.58 5.14 -2.75
N LYS A 135 2.68 6.18 -3.59
CA LYS A 135 1.64 7.22 -3.67
C LYS A 135 0.27 6.68 -4.07
N GLU A 136 0.23 5.75 -5.03
CA GLU A 136 -1.01 5.13 -5.48
C GLU A 136 -1.64 4.31 -4.36
N LEU A 137 -0.85 3.50 -3.63
CA LEU A 137 -1.36 2.72 -2.50
C LEU A 137 -1.82 3.59 -1.33
N VAL A 138 -1.18 4.74 -1.09
CA VAL A 138 -1.67 5.74 -0.13
C VAL A 138 -3.01 6.33 -0.60
N PHE A 139 -3.12 6.67 -1.89
CA PHE A 139 -4.34 7.24 -2.47
C PHE A 139 -5.53 6.26 -2.37
N MET A 140 -5.28 4.96 -2.53
CA MET A 140 -6.29 3.92 -2.39
C MET A 140 -6.56 3.49 -0.93
N ASP A 141 -5.96 4.16 0.06
CA ASP A 141 -6.03 3.80 1.49
C ASP A 141 -5.59 2.34 1.78
N VAL A 142 -4.61 1.84 1.03
CA VAL A 142 -4.01 0.51 1.23
C VAL A 142 -2.86 0.56 2.24
N ILE A 143 -2.07 1.64 2.22
CA ILE A 143 -1.00 1.90 3.20
C ILE A 143 -1.18 3.28 3.82
N PRO A 144 -0.70 3.50 5.06
CA PRO A 144 -0.72 4.82 5.68
C PRO A 144 0.17 5.81 4.95
N LEU A 145 -0.05 7.11 5.18
CA LEU A 145 0.76 8.19 4.60
C LEU A 145 2.22 8.09 5.07
N ARG A 146 3.07 7.52 4.21
CA ARG A 146 4.49 7.23 4.44
C ARG A 146 5.29 7.46 3.17
N THR A 147 6.62 7.54 3.31
CA THR A 147 7.54 7.58 2.18
C THR A 147 8.03 6.18 1.82
N GLU A 148 8.50 6.01 0.60
CA GLU A 148 8.97 4.73 0.05
C GLU A 148 10.19 4.14 0.81
N ASN A 149 10.92 4.96 1.57
CA ASN A 149 12.12 4.54 2.29
C ASN A 149 11.84 4.11 3.73
N GLN A 150 10.60 4.30 4.22
CA GLN A 150 10.17 3.88 5.54
C GLN A 150 9.80 2.39 5.56
N SER A 151 9.73 1.82 6.75
CA SER A 151 9.32 0.44 7.00
C SER A 151 7.92 0.39 7.63
N LEU A 152 7.30 -0.79 7.57
CA LEU A 152 6.07 -1.10 8.28
C LEU A 152 6.39 -1.94 9.51
N SER A 153 5.62 -1.75 10.59
CA SER A 153 5.51 -2.74 11.65
C SER A 153 4.78 -3.99 11.17
N GLY A 154 4.93 -5.10 11.89
CA GLY A 154 4.25 -6.34 11.52
C GLY A 154 2.74 -6.21 11.45
N ARG A 155 2.13 -5.52 12.42
CA ARG A 155 0.69 -5.22 12.40
C ARG A 155 0.29 -4.39 11.18
N GLU A 156 1.05 -3.35 10.86
CA GLU A 156 0.79 -2.52 9.67
C GLU A 156 0.92 -3.33 8.37
N PHE A 157 1.84 -4.30 8.32
CA PHE A 157 2.00 -5.17 7.17
C PHE A 157 0.83 -6.16 7.01
N VAL A 158 0.35 -6.76 8.10
CA VAL A 158 -0.85 -7.61 8.08
C VAL A 158 -2.08 -6.80 7.65
N ASP A 159 -2.26 -5.59 8.19
CA ASP A 159 -3.31 -4.68 7.76
C ASP A 159 -3.20 -4.31 6.27
N PHE A 160 -1.98 -4.09 5.79
CA PHE A 160 -1.68 -3.84 4.39
C PHE A 160 -2.09 -5.02 3.49
N ILE A 161 -1.76 -6.27 3.85
CA ILE A 161 -2.17 -7.46 3.10
C ILE A 161 -3.70 -7.59 3.07
N ASN A 162 -4.36 -7.35 4.21
CA ASN A 162 -5.82 -7.37 4.31
C ASN A 162 -6.49 -6.30 3.43
N ARG A 163 -5.94 -5.09 3.37
CA ARG A 163 -6.38 -4.01 2.49
C ARG A 163 -6.15 -4.37 1.03
N LEU A 164 -4.99 -4.92 0.71
CA LEU A 164 -4.63 -5.36 -0.65
C LEU A 164 -5.57 -6.46 -1.16
N ALA A 165 -5.94 -7.41 -0.30
CA ALA A 165 -6.92 -8.46 -0.60
C ALA A 165 -8.30 -7.88 -1.00
N ARG A 166 -8.74 -6.82 -0.30
CA ARG A 166 -9.99 -6.12 -0.64
C ARG A 166 -9.91 -5.49 -2.03
N VAL A 167 -8.79 -4.84 -2.36
CA VAL A 167 -8.59 -4.26 -3.70
C VAL A 167 -8.62 -5.35 -4.77
N GLN A 168 -7.95 -6.49 -4.54
CA GLN A 168 -7.96 -7.61 -5.48
C GLN A 168 -9.37 -8.16 -5.70
N LYS A 169 -10.16 -8.30 -4.63
CA LYS A 169 -11.55 -8.78 -4.71
C LYS A 169 -12.43 -7.80 -5.49
N SER A 170 -12.31 -6.50 -5.23
CA SER A 170 -13.07 -5.46 -5.95
C SER A 170 -12.70 -5.41 -7.44
N GLY A 171 -11.40 -5.51 -7.77
CA GLY A 171 -10.93 -5.56 -9.16
C GLY A 171 -11.44 -6.80 -9.91
N LYS A 172 -11.43 -7.97 -9.25
CA LYS A 172 -12.01 -9.20 -9.81
C LYS A 172 -13.51 -9.05 -10.05
N ALA A 173 -14.26 -8.50 -9.08
CA ALA A 173 -15.70 -8.29 -9.22
C ALA A 173 -16.04 -7.37 -10.41
N LEU A 174 -15.28 -6.29 -10.61
CA LEU A 174 -15.44 -5.40 -11.75
C LEU A 174 -15.14 -6.10 -13.09
N ALA A 175 -14.04 -6.86 -13.16
CA ALA A 175 -13.68 -7.61 -14.37
C ALA A 175 -14.74 -8.68 -14.75
N LEU A 176 -15.36 -9.33 -13.76
CA LEU A 176 -16.48 -10.24 -13.99
C LEU A 176 -17.72 -9.51 -14.51
N ALA A 177 -18.00 -8.29 -14.03
CA ALA A 177 -19.13 -7.48 -14.50
C ALA A 177 -18.92 -6.94 -15.93
N GLU A 178 -17.68 -6.68 -16.33
CA GLU A 178 -17.32 -6.22 -17.67
C GLU A 178 -17.31 -7.33 -18.73
N SER A 179 -17.26 -8.60 -18.33
CA SER A 179 -17.28 -9.73 -19.26
C SER A 179 -18.72 -9.95 -19.76
N PRO A 180 -19.07 -9.63 -21.03
CA PRO A 180 -20.41 -9.90 -21.52
C PRO A 180 -20.62 -11.41 -21.52
N THR A 181 -21.71 -11.87 -20.90
CA THR A 181 -22.24 -13.23 -21.02
C THR A 181 -22.45 -13.55 -22.48
N SER A 182 -21.42 -14.11 -23.11
CA SER A 182 -21.48 -14.66 -24.44
C SER A 182 -22.23 -15.98 -24.35
N GLY A 183 -23.56 -15.90 -24.51
CA GLY A 183 -24.43 -17.07 -24.71
C GLY A 183 -25.67 -17.12 -23.83
N SER A 184 -26.68 -16.31 -24.13
CA SER A 184 -28.05 -16.80 -24.27
C SER A 184 -28.89 -15.73 -24.96
N ALA A 185 -29.35 -16.08 -26.16
CA ALA A 185 -30.38 -15.37 -26.88
C ALA A 185 -31.66 -15.31 -26.03
N GLY A 186 -32.01 -14.11 -25.58
CA GLY A 186 -33.34 -13.74 -25.13
C GLY A 186 -33.87 -12.69 -26.09
N GLU A 187 -34.57 -13.15 -27.11
CA GLU A 187 -35.23 -12.38 -28.15
C GLU A 187 -36.26 -11.42 -27.54
N GLY A 188 -35.82 -10.20 -27.22
CA GLY A 188 -36.68 -9.06 -26.93
C GLY A 188 -36.63 -8.10 -28.10
N VAL A 189 -37.41 -8.38 -29.14
CA VAL A 189 -37.61 -7.48 -30.27
C VAL A 189 -38.21 -6.17 -29.75
N ILE A 190 -37.41 -5.11 -29.65
CA ILE A 190 -37.94 -3.74 -29.65
C ILE A 190 -37.97 -3.30 -31.13
N PRO A 191 -39.15 -3.15 -31.75
CA PRO A 191 -39.22 -2.68 -33.12
C PRO A 191 -38.72 -1.23 -33.18
N ALA A 192 -37.82 -0.98 -34.13
CA ALA A 192 -37.33 0.34 -34.46
C ALA A 192 -38.48 1.22 -34.96
N GLY A 193 -38.89 2.22 -34.16
CA GLY A 193 -39.81 3.26 -34.61
C GLY A 193 -40.73 3.82 -33.53
N ALA A 194 -40.21 4.69 -32.66
CA ALA A 194 -41.02 5.72 -31.99
C ALA A 194 -40.11 6.87 -31.52
N PRO A 195 -40.19 8.07 -32.14
CA PRO A 195 -39.53 9.26 -31.61
C PRO A 195 -40.36 9.83 -30.45
N ASN A 196 -39.66 10.34 -29.42
CA ASN A 196 -40.20 11.08 -28.27
C ASN A 196 -41.08 10.30 -27.28
N GLN A 197 -40.45 9.64 -26.32
CA GLN A 197 -40.96 9.63 -24.94
C GLN A 197 -39.86 10.08 -23.97
N LEU A 198 -39.69 11.40 -23.89
CA LEU A 198 -39.21 12.08 -22.70
C LEU A 198 -40.16 11.70 -21.55
N LEU A 199 -39.73 10.77 -20.68
CA LEU A 199 -40.32 10.65 -19.36
C LEU A 199 -39.77 11.80 -18.53
N ASP A 200 -40.59 12.83 -18.42
CA ASP A 200 -40.49 13.94 -17.47
C ASP A 200 -40.42 13.38 -16.04
N GLN A 201 -39.20 13.28 -15.50
CA GLN A 201 -38.93 12.89 -14.11
C GLN A 201 -38.60 14.11 -13.24
N SER A 202 -39.23 15.27 -13.48
CA SER A 202 -38.95 16.49 -12.71
C SER A 202 -40.03 16.86 -11.68
N SER A 203 -40.84 15.89 -11.23
CA SER A 203 -41.81 16.09 -10.15
C SER A 203 -41.71 14.99 -9.09
N VAL A 204 -40.59 14.93 -8.39
CA VAL A 204 -40.53 14.27 -7.06
C VAL A 204 -40.38 15.40 -6.04
N GLU A 205 -41.52 15.91 -5.61
CA GLU A 205 -41.63 16.81 -4.46
C GLU A 205 -41.22 16.02 -3.22
N PHE A 206 -39.93 16.09 -2.90
CA PHE A 206 -39.35 15.47 -1.71
C PHE A 206 -39.80 16.31 -0.51
N GLY A 207 -40.96 15.96 0.05
CA GLY A 207 -41.54 16.58 1.23
C GLY A 207 -40.62 16.41 2.45
N LEU A 208 -39.71 17.37 2.64
CA LEU A 208 -39.00 17.58 3.89
C LEU A 208 -39.77 18.62 4.70
N PRO A 209 -40.16 18.34 5.95
CA PRO A 209 -40.72 19.37 6.82
C PRO A 209 -39.66 20.46 7.05
N ASN A 210 -40.08 21.72 6.95
CA ASN A 210 -39.28 22.94 7.14
C ASN A 210 -38.56 23.05 8.50
N SER A 211 -38.71 22.09 9.40
CA SER A 211 -38.08 22.04 10.73
C SER A 211 -36.69 21.37 10.75
N ALA A 212 -36.21 20.80 9.64
CA ALA A 212 -34.93 20.08 9.60
C ALA A 212 -33.67 20.98 9.65
N PHE A 213 -33.81 22.30 9.51
CA PHE A 213 -32.70 23.27 9.48
C PHE A 213 -32.72 24.32 10.61
N THR A 214 -33.26 23.97 11.78
CA THR A 214 -33.09 24.85 12.95
C THR A 214 -31.73 24.59 13.60
N ALA A 215 -30.80 25.54 13.45
CA ALA A 215 -29.54 25.52 14.17
C ALA A 215 -29.78 25.64 15.69
N PRO A 216 -29.05 24.91 16.55
CA PRO A 216 -29.15 25.09 17.99
C PRO A 216 -28.71 26.51 18.38
N SER A 217 -29.54 27.19 19.16
CA SER A 217 -29.24 28.52 19.70
C SER A 217 -28.05 28.42 20.67
N ALA A 218 -27.09 29.34 20.54
CA ALA A 218 -25.93 29.39 21.42
C ALA A 218 -26.36 29.73 22.87
N PRO A 219 -25.79 29.08 23.90
CA PRO A 219 -26.09 29.43 25.29
C PRO A 219 -25.55 30.83 25.63
N ALA A 220 -26.33 31.58 26.40
CA ALA A 220 -26.00 32.92 26.85
C ALA A 220 -24.76 32.92 27.78
N PRO A 221 -23.90 33.95 27.72
CA PRO A 221 -22.73 34.04 28.58
C PRO A 221 -23.15 34.29 30.04
N GLU A 222 -22.62 33.48 30.95
CA GLU A 222 -22.80 33.66 32.39
C GLU A 222 -22.06 34.91 32.91
N PRO A 223 -22.64 35.66 33.86
CA PRO A 223 -22.00 36.83 34.44
C PRO A 223 -20.81 36.43 35.33
N SER A 224 -19.66 37.01 35.02
CA SER A 224 -18.42 36.91 35.79
C SER A 224 -18.59 37.59 37.16
N GLU A 225 -18.83 36.83 38.23
CA GLU A 225 -18.69 37.31 39.60
C GLU A 225 -17.19 37.32 39.98
N VAL A 226 -16.61 38.52 40.05
CA VAL A 226 -15.31 38.78 40.67
C VAL A 226 -15.56 39.38 42.05
N PRO A 227 -14.98 38.79 43.10
CA PRO A 227 -14.48 39.53 44.25
C PRO A 227 -12.94 39.59 44.26
#